data_AF-A0A165PMJ4-F1
#
_entry.id   AF-A0A165PMJ4-F1
#
_cell.length_a   1.000
_cell.length_b   1.000
_cell.length_c   1.000
_cell.angle_alpha   90.00
_cell.angle_beta   90.00
_cell.angle_gamma   90.00
#
_symmetry.space_group_name_H-M   'P 1'
#
loop_
_entity.id
_entity.type
_entity.pdbx_description
1 polymer ?
#
loop_
_entity_poly.entity_id
_entity_poly.type
_entity_poly.pdbx_seq_one_letter_code
_entity_poly.pdbx_strand_id
1 'polypeptide(L)'
;LDGGDTMHASALVKKGVNSCDMTFVWYEVLIDKYARQHRRQPEFELQTFFGQLQHIFVMPLPSSAALGLKEPTTIILAAVKTCVIKDSNLDLDIYYYSQFGLLNIIDMTCVQCVVGRVHDRNRWAIVDCSGALARAVY
;
A
#
# COMPACT_ATOMS: atom_id res chain seq x y z
N LEU A 1 3.21 0.44 22.11
CA LEU A 1 3.18 0.92 20.71
C LEU A 1 4.57 1.46 20.44
N ASP A 2 5.42 0.68 19.79
CA ASP A 2 6.87 0.94 19.61
C ASP A 2 7.18 1.97 18.51
N GLY A 3 6.45 3.09 18.49
CA GLY A 3 6.80 4.23 17.62
C GLY A 3 6.52 4.08 16.11
N GLY A 4 5.66 3.14 15.69
CA GLY A 4 5.20 3.03 14.30
C GLY A 4 4.11 4.05 13.92
N ASP A 5 3.87 4.19 12.61
CA ASP A 5 2.87 5.13 12.08
C ASP A 5 1.42 4.67 12.32
N THR A 6 0.51 5.62 12.50
CA THR A 6 -0.93 5.36 12.53
C THR A 6 -1.55 5.70 11.16
N MET A 7 -1.98 4.67 10.44
CA MET A 7 -2.71 4.82 9.18
C MET A 7 -4.23 4.82 9.38
N HIS A 8 -4.96 5.40 8.42
CA HIS A 8 -6.42 5.32 8.40
C HIS A 8 -6.97 5.13 6.99
N ALA A 9 -8.16 4.53 6.92
CA ALA A 9 -8.90 4.33 5.68
C ALA A 9 -9.60 5.64 5.27
N SER A 10 -9.27 6.13 4.07
CA SER A 10 -9.79 7.40 3.53
C SER A 10 -11.30 7.44 3.37
N ALA A 11 -11.96 6.29 3.19
CA ALA A 11 -13.41 6.22 3.09
C ALA A 11 -14.12 6.32 4.46
N LEU A 12 -13.40 6.15 5.57
CA LEU A 12 -13.98 6.07 6.92
C LEU A 12 -13.65 7.30 7.78
N VAL A 13 -12.50 7.94 7.55
CA VAL A 13 -12.04 9.08 8.34
C VAL A 13 -11.94 10.31 7.45
N LYS A 14 -12.57 11.42 7.88
CA LYS A 14 -12.41 12.72 7.22
C LYS A 14 -11.07 13.32 7.60
N LYS A 15 -10.30 13.74 6.59
CA LYS A 15 -9.02 14.43 6.79
C LYS A 15 -9.24 15.74 7.57
N GLY A 16 -8.49 15.93 8.65
CA GLY A 16 -8.42 17.20 9.37
C GLY A 16 -7.68 18.26 8.55
N VAL A 17 -8.09 19.52 8.66
CA VAL A 17 -7.57 20.63 7.85
C VAL A 17 -6.03 20.77 7.92
N ASN A 18 -5.42 20.37 9.04
CA ASN A 18 -3.98 20.55 9.30
C ASN A 18 -3.21 19.23 9.49
N SER A 19 -3.79 18.06 9.15
CA SER A 19 -3.10 16.77 9.32
C SER A 19 -2.40 16.31 8.04
N CYS A 20 -1.23 15.69 8.20
CA CYS A 20 -0.62 14.89 7.12
C CYS A 20 -1.61 13.82 6.63
N ASP A 21 -1.53 13.50 5.35
CA ASP A 21 -2.43 12.54 4.73
C ASP A 21 -1.96 11.10 4.97
N MET A 22 -2.29 10.54 6.13
CA MET A 22 -1.90 9.18 6.53
C MET A 22 -2.76 8.08 5.88
N THR A 23 -3.34 8.35 4.71
CA THR A 23 -4.12 7.39 3.93
C THR A 23 -3.31 6.74 2.83
N PHE A 24 -2.10 7.23 2.54
CA PHE A 24 -1.25 6.70 1.48
C PHE A 24 -0.24 5.72 2.02
N VAL A 25 -0.06 4.62 1.31
CA VAL A 25 0.78 3.50 1.75
C VAL A 25 1.72 3.01 0.65
N TRP A 26 2.90 2.59 1.06
CA TRP A 26 3.76 1.66 0.31
C TRP A 26 3.27 0.25 0.58
N TYR A 27 3.09 -0.55 -0.46
CA TYR A 27 2.84 -1.98 -0.31
C TYR A 27 3.57 -2.80 -1.36
N GLU A 28 3.89 -4.04 -1.02
CA GLU A 28 4.61 -4.98 -1.89
C GLU A 28 3.80 -6.25 -2.08
N VAL A 29 3.69 -6.70 -3.33
CA VAL A 29 2.88 -7.87 -3.68
C VAL A 29 3.66 -8.74 -4.65
N LEU A 30 3.49 -10.06 -4.50
CA LEU A 30 3.98 -11.03 -5.47
C LEU A 30 3.08 -11.02 -6.71
N ILE A 31 3.65 -10.64 -7.85
CA ILE A 31 2.98 -10.61 -9.15
C ILE A 31 3.49 -11.74 -10.02
N ASP A 32 2.60 -12.48 -10.67
CA ASP A 32 2.98 -13.49 -11.65
C ASP A 32 3.43 -12.82 -12.96
N LYS A 33 4.71 -12.98 -13.30
CA LYS A 33 5.34 -12.48 -14.54
C LYS A 33 4.60 -12.96 -15.78
N TYR A 34 4.01 -14.16 -15.72
CA TYR A 34 3.35 -14.80 -16.84
C TYR A 34 1.83 -14.82 -16.72
N ALA A 35 1.22 -13.91 -15.96
CA ALA A 35 -0.23 -13.86 -15.74
C ALA A 35 -1.07 -13.85 -17.04
N ARG A 36 -0.51 -13.38 -18.16
CA ARG A 36 -1.15 -13.36 -19.49
C ARG A 36 -0.94 -14.65 -20.30
N GLN A 37 -0.10 -15.58 -19.85
CA GLN A 37 0.25 -16.83 -20.53
C GLN A 37 -0.31 -18.03 -19.74
N HIS A 38 -1.61 -18.27 -19.86
CA HIS A 38 -2.36 -19.26 -19.05
C HIS A 38 -1.82 -20.71 -19.04
N ARG A 39 -0.95 -21.08 -19.99
CA ARG A 39 -0.36 -22.44 -20.08
C ARG A 39 1.03 -22.56 -19.46
N ARG A 40 1.61 -21.45 -19.02
CA ARG A 40 2.95 -21.41 -18.41
C ARG A 40 2.81 -21.54 -16.90
N GLN A 41 3.80 -22.18 -16.27
CA GLN A 41 3.85 -22.23 -14.81
C GLN A 41 4.06 -20.80 -14.25
N PRO A 42 3.32 -20.38 -13.22
CA PRO A 42 3.48 -19.07 -12.61
C PRO A 42 4.89 -18.87 -12.08
N GLU A 43 5.43 -17.67 -12.28
CA GLU A 43 6.70 -17.25 -11.69
C GLU A 43 6.48 -15.89 -11.05
N PHE A 44 6.60 -15.84 -9.72
CA PHE A 44 6.27 -14.65 -8.95
C PHE A 44 7.49 -13.75 -8.76
N GLU A 45 7.29 -12.44 -8.95
CA GLU A 45 8.23 -11.40 -8.55
C GLU A 45 7.60 -10.47 -7.52
N LEU A 46 8.40 -10.07 -6.54
CA LEU A 46 7.99 -9.04 -5.59
C LEU A 46 8.03 -7.68 -6.29
N GLN A 47 6.91 -6.98 -6.27
CA GLN A 47 6.79 -5.67 -6.89
C GLN A 47 6.24 -4.65 -5.90
N THR A 48 6.87 -3.47 -5.90
CA THR A 48 6.50 -2.33 -5.07
C THR A 48 5.42 -1.49 -5.74
N PHE A 49 4.46 -1.06 -4.94
CA PHE A 49 3.37 -0.19 -5.35
C PHE A 49 3.07 0.86 -4.28
N PHE A 50 2.38 1.91 -4.72
CA PHE A 50 1.86 2.95 -3.84
C PHE A 50 0.38 3.13 -4.08
N GLY A 51 -0.36 3.53 -3.05
CA GLY A 51 -1.78 3.78 -3.22
C GLY A 51 -2.44 4.39 -2.00
N GLN A 52 -3.70 4.75 -2.14
CA GLN A 52 -4.52 5.27 -1.06
C GLN A 52 -5.37 4.16 -0.45
N LEU A 53 -5.16 3.88 0.83
CA LEU A 53 -5.97 2.98 1.64
C LEU A 53 -7.41 3.50 1.72
N GLN A 54 -8.35 2.73 1.19
CA GLN A 54 -9.77 3.03 1.16
C GLN A 54 -10.51 2.38 2.32
N HIS A 55 -10.25 1.09 2.57
CA HIS A 55 -10.89 0.30 3.61
C HIS A 55 -9.92 -0.72 4.22
N ILE A 56 -10.19 -1.08 5.47
CA ILE A 56 -9.59 -2.23 6.14
C ILE A 56 -10.74 -3.16 6.49
N PHE A 57 -10.67 -4.41 6.05
CA PHE A 57 -11.61 -5.46 6.40
C PHE A 57 -10.98 -6.39 7.42
N VAL A 58 -11.66 -6.58 8.56
CA VAL A 58 -11.24 -7.53 9.59
C VAL A 58 -12.23 -8.68 9.59
N MET A 59 -11.77 -9.86 9.19
CA MET A 59 -12.59 -11.05 9.01
C MET A 59 -12.16 -12.14 10.00
N PRO A 60 -12.83 -12.27 11.15
CA PRO A 60 -12.64 -13.42 12.02
C PRO A 60 -13.23 -14.66 11.33
N LEU A 61 -12.40 -15.67 11.09
CA LEU A 61 -12.81 -16.94 10.51
C LEU A 61 -12.75 -18.03 11.58
N PRO A 62 -13.79 -18.88 11.69
CA PRO A 62 -13.72 -20.06 12.55
C PRO A 62 -12.73 -21.07 11.98
N SER A 63 -12.36 -22.07 12.79
CA SER A 63 -11.68 -23.24 12.25
C SER A 63 -12.54 -23.88 11.17
N SER A 64 -11.91 -24.26 10.07
CA SER A 64 -12.59 -24.74 8.87
C SER A 64 -11.69 -25.71 8.13
N ALA A 65 -12.08 -26.98 8.12
CA ALA A 65 -11.37 -28.02 7.38
C ALA A 65 -11.34 -27.72 5.87
N ALA A 66 -12.41 -27.12 5.32
CA ALA A 66 -12.48 -26.74 3.91
C ALA A 66 -11.45 -25.67 3.52
N LEU A 67 -11.07 -24.81 4.47
CA LEU A 67 -10.07 -23.76 4.27
C LEU A 67 -8.68 -24.17 4.81
N GLY A 68 -8.52 -25.41 5.30
CA GLY A 68 -7.29 -25.86 5.96
C GLY A 68 -6.98 -25.14 7.28
N LEU A 69 -7.95 -24.43 7.86
CA LEU A 69 -7.79 -23.67 9.09
C LEU A 69 -8.03 -24.59 10.29
N LYS A 70 -6.96 -24.99 10.97
CA LYS A 70 -7.04 -25.84 12.18
C LYS A 70 -7.60 -25.09 13.38
N GLU A 71 -7.36 -23.78 13.43
CA GLU A 71 -7.75 -22.89 14.53
C GLU A 71 -8.45 -21.65 13.99
N PRO A 72 -9.34 -21.01 14.78
CA PRO A 72 -9.91 -19.72 14.42
C PRO A 72 -8.82 -18.70 14.11
N THR A 73 -8.91 -18.05 12.96
CA THR A 73 -7.89 -17.13 12.44
C THR A 73 -8.55 -15.83 12.01
N THR A 74 -7.91 -14.69 12.27
CA THR A 74 -8.38 -13.39 11.75
C THR A 74 -7.58 -13.01 10.53
N ILE A 75 -8.25 -12.81 9.40
CA ILE A 75 -7.66 -12.27 8.19
C ILE A 75 -7.93 -10.77 8.16
N ILE A 76 -6.90 -9.98 7.89
CA ILE A 76 -7.01 -8.53 7.72
C ILE A 76 -6.66 -8.19 6.27
N LEU A 77 -7.61 -7.60 5.55
CA LEU A 77 -7.43 -7.19 4.17
C LEU A 77 -7.45 -5.67 4.05
N ALA A 78 -6.62 -5.13 3.18
CA ALA A 78 -6.59 -3.72 2.83
C ALA A 78 -7.11 -3.51 1.41
N ALA A 79 -8.11 -2.64 1.25
CA ALA A 79 -8.53 -2.15 -0.06
C ALA A 79 -7.74 -0.89 -0.40
N VAL A 80 -6.84 -0.97 -1.36
CA VAL A 80 -5.93 0.11 -1.74
C VAL A 80 -6.24 0.55 -3.17
N LYS A 81 -6.50 1.84 -3.33
CA LYS A 81 -6.66 2.47 -4.64
C LYS A 81 -5.27 2.84 -5.16
N THR A 82 -4.74 2.06 -6.10
CA THR A 82 -3.34 2.14 -6.53
C THR A 82 -3.04 3.45 -7.27
N CYS A 83 -1.87 4.04 -7.02
CA CYS A 83 -1.34 5.16 -7.78
C CYS A 83 -0.70 4.63 -9.07
N VAL A 84 -1.03 5.20 -10.23
CA VAL A 84 -0.33 4.86 -11.48
C VAL A 84 0.95 5.67 -11.57
N ILE A 85 2.06 5.05 -11.22
CA ILE A 85 3.39 5.67 -11.31
C ILE A 85 3.76 5.84 -12.78
N LYS A 86 4.09 7.07 -13.17
CA LYS A 86 4.46 7.43 -14.56
C LYS A 86 5.93 7.83 -14.70
N ASP A 87 6.54 8.24 -13.62
CA ASP A 87 7.89 8.80 -13.58
C ASP A 87 8.48 8.56 -12.18
N SER A 88 9.78 8.42 -12.09
CA SER A 88 10.50 8.24 -10.83
C SER A 88 11.89 8.86 -10.89
N ASN A 89 12.33 9.42 -9.78
CA ASN A 89 13.71 9.77 -9.55
C ASN A 89 14.28 8.74 -8.57
N LEU A 90 14.98 7.74 -9.10
CA LEU A 90 15.52 6.63 -8.31
C LEU A 90 16.65 7.05 -7.36
N ASP A 91 17.40 8.10 -7.71
CA ASP A 91 18.49 8.61 -6.86
C ASP A 91 17.95 9.22 -5.56
N LEU A 92 16.73 9.77 -5.61
CA LEU A 92 16.04 10.37 -4.46
C LEU A 92 14.91 9.49 -3.93
N ASP A 93 14.68 8.32 -4.52
CA ASP A 93 13.55 7.43 -4.23
C ASP A 93 12.18 8.13 -4.26
N ILE A 94 11.98 9.03 -5.23
CA ILE A 94 10.74 9.80 -5.40
C ILE A 94 9.94 9.23 -6.57
N TYR A 95 8.69 8.87 -6.32
CA TYR A 95 7.77 8.37 -7.34
C TYR A 95 6.68 9.37 -7.66
N TYR A 96 6.32 9.52 -8.93
CA TYR A 96 5.32 10.48 -9.37
C TYR A 96 4.08 9.81 -9.96
N TYR A 97 2.91 10.26 -9.53
CA TYR A 97 1.63 9.87 -10.11
C TYR A 97 0.73 11.09 -10.36
N SER A 98 -0.18 10.96 -11.33
CA SER A 98 -1.21 11.98 -11.60
C SER A 98 -2.62 11.40 -11.64
N GLN A 99 -2.76 10.08 -11.57
CA GLN A 99 -4.03 9.39 -11.61
C GLN A 99 -3.99 8.13 -10.73
N PHE A 100 -5.16 7.76 -10.24
CA PHE A 100 -5.36 6.45 -9.62
C PHE A 100 -5.68 5.39 -10.67
N GLY A 101 -5.26 4.17 -10.38
CA GLY A 101 -5.61 2.96 -11.11
C GLY A 101 -6.74 2.21 -10.40
N LEU A 102 -6.65 0.88 -10.47
CA LEU A 102 -7.64 -0.03 -9.92
C LEU A 102 -7.63 -0.03 -8.38
N LEU A 103 -8.76 -0.42 -7.81
CA LEU A 103 -8.86 -0.80 -6.41
C LEU A 103 -8.39 -2.25 -6.27
N ASN A 104 -7.33 -2.47 -5.50
CA ASN A 104 -6.80 -3.80 -5.21
C ASN A 104 -7.12 -4.17 -3.77
N ILE A 105 -7.50 -5.42 -3.54
CA ILE A 105 -7.66 -5.98 -2.19
C ILE A 105 -6.44 -6.87 -1.94
N ILE A 106 -5.65 -6.50 -0.94
CA ILE A 106 -4.42 -7.18 -0.56
C ILE A 106 -4.49 -7.64 0.88
N ASP A 107 -3.66 -8.61 1.25
CA ASP A 107 -3.43 -8.91 2.66
C ASP A 107 -2.75 -7.73 3.35
N MET A 108 -3.15 -7.41 4.58
CA MET A 108 -2.59 -6.28 5.31
C MET A 108 -1.09 -6.39 5.52
N THR A 109 -0.55 -7.61 5.58
CA THR A 109 0.89 -7.87 5.70
C THR A 109 1.71 -7.39 4.50
N CYS A 110 1.07 -7.12 3.35
CA CYS A 110 1.72 -6.52 2.19
C CYS A 110 2.02 -5.03 2.38
N VAL A 111 1.31 -4.34 3.29
CA VAL A 111 1.50 -2.91 3.57
C VAL A 111 2.76 -2.73 4.40
N GLN A 112 3.71 -1.94 3.89
CA GLN A 112 5.01 -1.73 4.52
C GLN A 112 4.99 -0.50 5.45
N CYS A 113 4.58 0.65 4.92
CA CYS A 113 4.58 1.91 5.67
C CYS A 113 3.57 2.92 5.10
N VAL A 114 3.34 3.98 5.87
CA VAL A 114 2.64 5.19 5.41
C VAL A 114 3.62 6.06 4.64
N VAL A 115 3.18 6.63 3.53
CA VAL A 115 4.00 7.54 2.72
C VAL A 115 3.38 8.93 2.64
N GLY A 116 4.26 9.93 2.63
CA GLY A 116 3.89 11.31 2.36
C GLY A 116 3.65 11.56 0.88
N ARG A 117 2.94 12.64 0.57
CA ARG A 117 2.81 13.13 -0.81
C ARG A 117 2.82 14.64 -0.88
N VAL A 118 3.50 15.16 -1.90
CA VAL A 118 3.62 16.60 -2.18
C VAL A 118 3.10 16.86 -3.59
N HIS A 119 2.21 17.84 -3.73
CA HIS A 119 1.73 18.25 -5.03
C HIS A 119 2.73 19.20 -5.68
N ASP A 120 3.24 18.85 -6.86
CA ASP A 120 4.17 19.65 -7.65
C ASP A 120 3.77 19.59 -9.13
N ARG A 121 3.72 20.74 -9.81
CA ARG A 121 3.51 20.84 -11.28
C ARG A 121 2.44 19.88 -11.86
N ASN A 122 1.26 19.84 -11.25
CA ASN A 122 0.11 19.01 -11.65
C ASN A 122 0.32 17.48 -11.54
N ARG A 123 1.27 17.07 -10.69
CA ARG A 123 1.50 15.68 -10.30
C ARG A 123 1.74 15.60 -8.79
N TRP A 124 1.67 14.39 -8.26
CA TRP A 124 1.97 14.10 -6.86
C TRP A 124 3.29 13.35 -6.79
N ALA A 125 4.25 13.93 -6.08
CA ALA A 125 5.46 13.25 -5.63
C ALA A 125 5.13 12.45 -4.37
N ILE A 126 5.49 11.17 -4.34
CA ILE A 126 5.42 10.31 -3.17
C ILE A 126 6.78 10.35 -2.49
N VAL A 127 6.76 10.54 -1.17
CA VAL A 127 7.96 10.63 -0.35
C VAL A 127 7.82 9.61 0.75
N ASP A 128 8.76 8.67 0.81
CA ASP A 128 8.86 7.79 1.96
C ASP A 128 9.45 8.55 3.16
N CYS A 129 8.77 8.48 4.30
CA CYS A 129 9.19 9.08 5.55
C CYS A 129 9.94 8.10 6.47
N SER A 130 10.23 6.88 6.01
CA SER A 130 10.93 5.86 6.79
C SER A 130 12.46 5.85 6.58
N GLY A 131 12.96 6.47 5.50
CA GLY A 131 14.37 6.46 5.10
C GLY A 131 15.26 7.61 5.63
N ALA A 132 16.52 7.66 5.18
CA ALA A 132 17.51 8.67 5.58
C ALA A 132 17.08 10.12 5.29
N LEU A 133 16.20 10.31 4.32
CA LEU A 133 15.59 11.61 3.96
C LEU A 133 14.61 12.14 5.01
N ALA A 134 14.15 11.31 5.95
CA ALA A 134 13.27 11.71 7.04
C ALA A 134 13.99 12.45 8.18
N ARG A 135 15.32 12.55 8.14
CA ARG A 135 16.11 13.22 9.17
C ARG A 135 16.32 14.67 8.80
N ALA A 136 15.83 15.58 9.64
CA ALA A 136 16.24 16.98 9.58
C ALA A 136 17.75 17.05 9.86
N VAL A 137 18.52 17.57 8.91
CA VAL A 137 19.93 17.94 9.13
C VAL A 137 19.91 19.35 9.70
N TYR A 138 20.45 19.51 10.91
CA TYR A 138 20.75 20.80 11.51
C TYR A 138 22.26 21.00 11.55
#